data_AF-A0A2T5JTN9-F1
#
_entry.id   AF-A0A2T5JTN9-F1
#
_cell.length_a   1.000
_cell.length_b   1.000
_cell.length_c   1.000
_cell.angle_alpha   90.00
_cell.angle_beta   90.00
_cell.angle_gamma   90.00
#
_symmetry.space_group_name_H-M   'P 1'
#
loop_
_entity.id
_entity.type
_entity.pdbx_description
1 polymer ?
#
loop_
_entity_poly.entity_id
_entity_poly.type
_entity_poly.pdbx_seq_one_letter_code
_entity_poly.pdbx_strand_id
1 'polypeptide(L)'
;MKTILAGVLPHVSALALLATSASAQDLDIQRDATLLIVETAERICGITDDGGSSSELNVEGKTDATLGVLSRRLLNLGIEGGANLEERSYKNVLREQLADELKDSRQCRQIIFDQMFAKVFGAAPREVLQDQTDEILAGGRLPHQLDIIGPNQMFQANPGESVALGRVSRIFSLNNVQRNANLGPLVHYSWVDMAAGTSDGGYARQAQPIEVADCAMTPYRIDVEEQTASFFNTCGP
;
A
#
# COMPACT_ATOMS: atom_id res chain seq x y z
N MET A 1 0.49 -79.39 2.00
CA MET A 1 1.11 -78.55 3.05
C MET A 1 0.71 -77.10 2.82
N LYS A 2 0.48 -76.37 3.91
CA LYS A 2 -0.43 -75.22 4.06
C LYS A 2 0.04 -73.92 3.36
N THR A 3 -0.96 -73.09 3.09
CA THR A 3 -1.08 -71.95 2.18
C THR A 3 -0.55 -70.59 2.65
N ILE A 4 -0.09 -69.83 1.65
CA ILE A 4 -0.07 -68.36 1.39
C ILE A 4 -1.04 -67.49 2.23
N LEU A 5 -0.57 -66.29 2.66
CA LEU A 5 -1.27 -64.96 2.75
C LEU A 5 -0.25 -63.92 3.30
N ALA A 6 0.22 -62.95 2.51
CA ALA A 6 -0.31 -61.59 2.29
C ALA A 6 -0.05 -60.59 3.44
N GLY A 7 0.66 -59.49 3.13
CA GLY A 7 0.80 -58.31 3.99
C GLY A 7 1.64 -57.22 3.31
N VAL A 8 0.99 -56.17 2.85
CA VAL A 8 1.47 -55.13 1.93
C VAL A 8 1.51 -53.78 2.68
N LEU A 9 2.68 -53.10 2.65
CA LEU A 9 2.98 -51.65 2.80
C LEU A 9 2.51 -50.87 4.06
N PRO A 10 3.04 -49.66 4.38
CA PRO A 10 3.79 -48.72 3.52
C PRO A 10 5.06 -48.04 4.08
N HIS A 11 5.84 -47.51 3.13
CA HIS A 11 6.80 -46.41 3.28
C HIS A 11 6.16 -45.20 3.95
N VAL A 12 6.75 -44.73 5.05
CA VAL A 12 6.51 -43.36 5.54
C VAL A 12 7.64 -42.48 4.99
N SER A 13 7.38 -41.89 3.82
CA SER A 13 8.13 -40.73 3.34
C SER A 13 7.91 -39.58 4.30
N ALA A 14 8.96 -39.14 4.98
CA ALA A 14 8.98 -37.84 5.66
C ALA A 14 9.11 -36.74 4.58
N LEU A 15 7.97 -36.40 3.96
CA LEU A 15 7.87 -35.29 3.02
C LEU A 15 7.76 -33.99 3.82
N ALA A 16 8.66 -33.06 3.51
CA ALA A 16 8.88 -31.79 4.18
C ALA A 16 7.61 -30.93 4.28
N LEU A 17 7.25 -30.55 5.51
CA LEU A 17 6.48 -29.33 5.77
C LEU A 17 7.47 -28.15 5.82
N LEU A 18 7.88 -27.66 4.65
CA LEU A 18 8.36 -26.28 4.51
C LEU A 18 7.11 -25.42 4.39
N ALA A 19 6.59 -24.97 5.53
CA ALA A 19 5.53 -23.97 5.55
C ALA A 19 6.09 -22.65 5.01
N THR A 20 5.46 -22.18 3.94
CA THR A 20 5.72 -20.93 3.23
C THR A 20 5.45 -19.73 4.14
N SER A 21 6.43 -19.33 4.95
CA SER A 21 6.43 -18.05 5.65
C SER A 21 6.95 -16.94 4.72
N ALA A 22 6.13 -16.56 3.72
CA ALA A 22 6.55 -15.62 2.67
C ALA A 22 5.56 -14.46 2.44
N SER A 23 4.85 -14.00 3.49
CA SER A 23 3.71 -13.10 3.29
C SER A 23 3.55 -11.96 4.30
N ALA A 24 4.44 -11.78 5.28
CA ALA A 24 4.39 -10.62 6.20
C ALA A 24 5.46 -9.55 5.87
N GLN A 25 6.70 -9.98 5.60
CA GLN A 25 7.80 -9.05 5.29
C GLN A 25 7.55 -8.26 4.00
N ASP A 26 6.96 -8.90 3.00
CA ASP A 26 6.70 -8.28 1.69
C ASP A 26 5.62 -7.19 1.77
N LEU A 27 4.63 -7.38 2.66
CA LEU A 27 3.57 -6.41 2.92
C LEU A 27 4.08 -5.18 3.68
N ASP A 28 4.90 -5.37 4.72
CA ASP A 28 5.54 -4.27 5.45
C ASP A 28 6.46 -3.44 4.52
N ILE A 29 7.23 -4.11 3.67
CA ILE A 29 8.09 -3.49 2.65
C ILE A 29 7.24 -2.66 1.66
N GLN A 30 6.13 -3.21 1.18
CA GLN A 30 5.23 -2.51 0.26
C GLN A 30 4.61 -1.26 0.91
N ARG A 31 4.19 -1.36 2.18
CA ARG A 31 3.66 -0.23 2.93
C ARG A 31 4.70 0.87 3.09
N ASP A 32 5.89 0.54 3.58
CA ASP A 32 6.96 1.50 3.80
C ASP A 32 7.35 2.19 2.48
N ALA A 33 7.40 1.43 1.39
CA ALA A 33 7.65 1.96 0.07
C ALA A 33 6.53 2.87 -0.44
N THR A 34 5.27 2.53 -0.19
CA THR A 34 4.13 3.38 -0.53
C THR A 34 4.20 4.70 0.22
N LEU A 35 4.51 4.69 1.53
CA LEU A 35 4.70 5.90 2.32
C LEU A 35 5.85 6.76 1.79
N LEU A 36 6.97 6.14 1.39
CA LEU A 36 8.09 6.85 0.78
C LEU A 36 7.71 7.51 -0.54
N ILE A 37 6.90 6.84 -1.36
CA ILE A 37 6.39 7.41 -2.61
C ILE A 37 5.50 8.62 -2.32
N VAL A 38 4.61 8.53 -1.33
CA VAL A 38 3.75 9.64 -0.91
C VAL A 38 4.55 10.84 -0.43
N GLU A 39 5.52 10.64 0.48
CA GLU A 39 6.42 11.70 0.94
C GLU A 39 7.17 12.36 -0.23
N THR A 40 7.54 11.57 -1.23
CA THR A 40 8.27 12.06 -2.41
C THR A 40 7.36 12.89 -3.30
N ALA A 41 6.12 12.45 -3.52
CA ALA A 41 5.11 13.21 -4.25
C ALA A 41 4.80 14.55 -3.56
N GLU A 42 4.65 14.56 -2.23
CA GLU A 42 4.46 15.79 -1.46
C GLU A 42 5.63 16.77 -1.62
N ARG A 43 6.87 16.28 -1.45
CA ARG A 43 8.07 17.12 -1.60
C ARG A 43 8.17 17.69 -3.00
N ILE A 44 7.97 16.86 -4.03
CA ILE A 44 8.08 17.30 -5.42
C ILE A 44 7.03 18.36 -5.74
N CYS A 45 5.77 18.13 -5.34
CA CYS A 45 4.67 19.05 -5.61
C CYS A 45 4.65 20.29 -4.70
N GLY A 46 5.39 20.28 -3.57
CA GLY A 46 5.58 21.43 -2.70
C GLY A 46 6.73 22.35 -3.10
N ILE A 47 7.62 21.93 -4.02
CA ILE A 47 8.76 22.76 -4.49
C ILE A 47 8.31 24.08 -5.12
N THR A 48 7.09 24.15 -5.66
CA THR A 48 6.52 25.35 -6.29
C THR A 48 5.85 26.32 -5.31
N ASP A 49 5.35 25.83 -4.16
CA ASP A 49 4.70 26.68 -3.16
C ASP A 49 5.72 27.53 -2.37
N ASP A 50 6.97 27.05 -2.25
CA ASP A 50 8.01 27.67 -1.42
C ASP A 50 8.79 28.84 -2.07
N GLY A 51 8.45 29.28 -3.29
CA GLY A 51 9.25 30.32 -3.93
C GLY A 51 8.57 31.06 -5.07
N GLY A 52 8.16 32.30 -4.82
CA GLY A 52 7.68 33.28 -5.81
C GLY A 52 8.70 33.72 -6.88
N SER A 53 9.74 32.92 -7.13
CA SER A 53 10.70 33.03 -8.25
C SER A 53 11.67 31.83 -8.22
N SER A 54 11.16 30.60 -8.28
CA SER A 54 12.00 29.42 -8.52
C SER A 54 12.39 29.37 -10.00
N SER A 55 13.68 29.56 -10.30
CA SER A 55 14.22 29.29 -11.66
C SER A 55 14.05 27.80 -11.98
N GLU A 56 13.73 27.47 -13.23
CA GLU A 56 13.49 26.11 -13.74
C GLU A 56 14.62 25.14 -13.33
N LEU A 57 15.87 25.59 -13.38
CA LEU A 57 17.06 24.84 -12.96
C LEU A 57 17.05 24.45 -11.47
N ASN A 58 16.42 25.25 -10.60
CA ASN A 58 16.32 24.98 -9.16
C ASN A 58 15.24 23.94 -8.85
N VAL A 59 14.14 23.92 -9.63
CA VAL A 59 13.07 22.94 -9.49
C VAL A 59 13.55 21.56 -9.94
N GLU A 60 14.28 21.52 -11.05
CA GLU A 60 14.89 20.31 -11.59
C GLU A 60 15.89 19.68 -10.62
N GLY A 61 16.82 20.48 -10.09
CA GLY A 61 17.82 19.98 -9.14
C GLY A 61 17.21 19.44 -7.84
N LYS A 62 16.15 20.07 -7.33
CA LYS A 62 15.42 19.59 -6.13
C LYS A 62 14.63 18.32 -6.41
N THR A 63 13.99 18.22 -7.57
CA THR A 63 13.27 17.01 -8.00
C THR A 63 14.22 15.84 -8.13
N ASP A 64 15.35 16.04 -8.82
CA ASP A 64 16.40 15.02 -8.97
C ASP A 64 16.96 14.55 -7.63
N ALA A 65 17.23 15.47 -6.71
CA ALA A 65 17.70 15.13 -5.37
C ALA A 65 16.65 14.30 -4.60
N THR A 66 15.36 14.66 -4.70
CA THR A 66 14.28 13.97 -4.01
C THR A 66 14.09 12.55 -4.54
N LEU A 67 14.13 12.36 -5.88
CA LEU A 67 14.09 11.05 -6.51
C LEU A 67 15.28 10.17 -6.12
N GLY A 68 16.49 10.74 -6.04
CA GLY A 68 17.68 10.01 -5.59
C GLY A 68 17.58 9.55 -4.12
N VAL A 69 16.94 10.35 -3.26
CA VAL A 69 16.66 9.95 -1.87
C VAL A 69 15.63 8.80 -1.86
N LEU A 70 14.55 8.89 -2.64
CA LEU A 70 13.55 7.83 -2.74
C LEU A 70 14.17 6.51 -3.22
N SER A 71 14.92 6.54 -4.33
CA SER A 71 15.65 5.40 -4.90
C SER A 71 16.47 4.67 -3.84
N ARG A 72 17.30 5.41 -3.09
CA ARG A 72 18.13 4.83 -2.02
C ARG A 72 17.29 4.21 -0.90
N ARG A 73 16.21 4.86 -0.50
CA ARG A 73 15.34 4.34 0.57
C ARG A 73 14.61 3.08 0.13
N LEU A 74 14.13 3.01 -1.12
CA LEU A 74 13.50 1.82 -1.69
C LEU A 74 14.49 0.66 -1.84
N LEU A 75 15.72 0.94 -2.27
CA LEU A 75 16.79 -0.08 -2.32
C LEU A 75 17.13 -0.62 -0.93
N ASN A 76 17.12 0.23 0.10
CA ASN A 76 17.31 -0.21 1.49
C ASN A 76 16.16 -1.09 2.00
N LEU A 77 14.95 -0.95 1.44
CA LEU A 77 13.81 -1.83 1.69
C LEU A 77 13.85 -3.12 0.84
N GLY A 78 14.87 -3.32 0.01
CA GLY A 78 15.00 -4.48 -0.87
C GLY A 78 14.19 -4.41 -2.16
N ILE A 79 13.64 -3.24 -2.51
CA ILE A 79 12.81 -3.09 -3.71
C ILE A 79 13.67 -2.71 -4.91
N GLU A 80 13.85 -3.67 -5.82
CA GLU A 80 14.65 -3.52 -7.03
C GLU A 80 14.13 -2.41 -7.97
N GLY A 81 12.81 -2.16 -7.96
CA GLY A 81 12.17 -1.09 -8.72
C GLY A 81 12.67 0.32 -8.38
N GLY A 82 13.25 0.52 -7.18
CA GLY A 82 13.83 1.78 -6.75
C GLY A 82 14.99 2.27 -7.62
N ALA A 83 15.79 1.35 -8.18
CA ALA A 83 16.90 1.70 -9.07
C ALA A 83 16.45 2.39 -10.37
N ASN A 84 15.22 2.08 -10.83
CA ASN A 84 14.71 2.59 -12.10
C ASN A 84 14.11 4.01 -11.97
N LEU A 85 14.01 4.56 -10.76
CA LEU A 85 13.52 5.93 -10.53
C LEU A 85 14.57 6.99 -10.88
N GLU A 86 15.86 6.62 -10.91
CA GLU A 86 16.94 7.51 -11.33
C GLU A 86 17.11 7.56 -12.86
N GLU A 87 16.35 6.74 -13.60
CA GLU A 87 16.44 6.63 -15.05
C GLU A 87 16.07 7.96 -15.72
N ARG A 88 16.91 8.42 -16.65
CA ARG A 88 16.75 9.72 -17.32
C ARG A 88 15.41 9.83 -18.06
N SER A 89 14.91 8.73 -18.61
CA SER A 89 13.61 8.65 -19.28
C SER A 89 12.46 8.99 -18.33
N TYR A 90 12.48 8.40 -17.13
CA TYR A 90 11.47 8.65 -16.09
C TYR A 90 11.51 10.09 -15.59
N LYS A 91 12.71 10.62 -15.35
CA LYS A 91 12.92 12.02 -14.97
C LYS A 91 12.37 12.99 -16.01
N ASN A 92 12.53 12.70 -17.29
CA ASN A 92 12.00 13.55 -18.36
C ASN A 92 10.47 13.51 -18.40
N VAL A 93 9.83 12.35 -18.20
CA VAL A 93 8.37 12.23 -18.13
C VAL A 93 7.81 13.03 -16.96
N LEU A 94 8.42 12.92 -15.78
CA LEU A 94 8.05 13.74 -14.63
C LEU A 94 8.22 15.23 -14.95
N ARG A 95 9.36 15.64 -15.51
CA ARG A 95 9.61 17.05 -15.87
C ARG A 95 8.57 17.63 -16.82
N GLU A 96 8.26 16.91 -17.90
CA GLU A 96 7.28 17.36 -18.89
C GLU A 96 5.88 17.51 -18.29
N GLN A 97 5.46 16.60 -17.41
CA GLN A 97 4.14 16.66 -16.77
C GLN A 97 4.09 17.64 -15.59
N LEU A 98 5.19 17.82 -14.86
CA LEU A 98 5.27 18.82 -13.80
C LEU A 98 5.07 20.24 -14.36
N ALA A 99 5.70 20.59 -15.48
CA ALA A 99 5.67 21.95 -16.01
C ALA A 99 4.23 22.51 -16.23
N ASP A 100 3.29 21.65 -16.63
CA ASP A 100 1.90 22.02 -16.89
C ASP A 100 0.96 21.80 -15.68
N GLU A 101 1.20 20.75 -14.85
CA GLU A 101 0.33 20.38 -13.72
C GLU A 101 0.71 20.97 -12.36
N LEU A 102 1.87 21.63 -12.23
CA LEU A 102 2.33 22.30 -11.00
C LEU A 102 1.41 23.42 -10.49
N LYS A 103 0.37 23.80 -11.25
CA LYS A 103 -0.64 24.79 -10.83
C LYS A 103 -1.69 24.23 -9.88
N ASP A 104 -1.88 22.91 -9.86
CA ASP A 104 -2.77 22.22 -8.92
C ASP A 104 -1.97 21.17 -8.14
N SER A 105 -1.63 21.51 -6.90
CA SER A 105 -0.79 20.66 -6.05
C SER A 105 -1.44 19.29 -5.77
N ARG A 106 -2.78 19.20 -5.82
CA ARG A 106 -3.50 17.91 -5.68
C ARG A 106 -3.33 17.04 -6.92
N GLN A 107 -3.51 17.63 -8.10
CA GLN A 107 -3.35 16.91 -9.37
C GLN A 107 -1.90 16.46 -9.56
N CYS A 108 -0.94 17.32 -9.22
CA CYS A 108 0.47 16.97 -9.19
C CYS A 108 0.70 15.75 -8.29
N ARG A 109 0.27 15.78 -7.01
CA ARG A 109 0.53 14.67 -6.08
C ARG A 109 -0.02 13.34 -6.59
N GLN A 110 -1.22 13.34 -7.16
CA GLN A 110 -1.82 12.14 -7.73
C GLN A 110 -1.00 11.58 -8.90
N ILE A 111 -0.64 12.42 -9.88
CA ILE A 111 0.13 11.98 -11.06
C ILE A 111 1.50 11.42 -10.65
N ILE A 112 2.20 12.13 -9.76
CA ILE A 112 3.52 11.71 -9.29
C ILE A 112 3.42 10.37 -8.55
N PHE A 113 2.42 10.23 -7.68
CA PHE A 113 2.16 8.99 -6.97
C PHE A 113 1.89 7.84 -7.94
N ASP A 114 0.96 7.99 -8.87
CA ASP A 114 0.57 6.93 -9.81
C ASP A 114 1.76 6.46 -10.66
N GLN A 115 2.60 7.40 -11.12
CA GLN A 115 3.80 7.09 -11.90
C GLN A 115 4.85 6.35 -11.08
N MET A 116 5.13 6.82 -9.85
CA MET A 116 6.09 6.19 -8.96
C MET A 116 5.64 4.81 -8.54
N PHE A 117 4.37 4.69 -8.15
CA PHE A 117 3.76 3.43 -7.74
C PHE A 117 3.83 2.42 -8.89
N ALA A 118 3.48 2.82 -10.12
CA ALA A 118 3.59 1.96 -11.29
C ALA A 118 5.05 1.56 -11.59
N LYS A 119 6.02 2.45 -11.41
CA LYS A 119 7.44 2.16 -11.66
C LYS A 119 8.04 1.23 -10.59
N VAL A 120 7.59 1.34 -9.34
CA VAL A 120 8.07 0.57 -8.20
C VAL A 120 7.39 -0.81 -8.13
N PHE A 121 6.09 -0.89 -8.39
CA PHE A 121 5.28 -2.10 -8.21
C PHE A 121 4.76 -2.72 -9.53
N GLY A 122 5.04 -2.11 -10.68
CA GLY A 122 4.69 -2.65 -12.00
C GLY A 122 3.25 -2.39 -12.47
N ALA A 123 2.41 -1.75 -11.65
CA ALA A 123 1.05 -1.35 -12.02
C ALA A 123 0.61 -0.09 -11.26
N ALA A 124 -0.13 0.80 -11.91
CA ALA A 124 -0.80 1.90 -11.20
C ALA A 124 -1.98 1.36 -10.37
N PRO A 125 -2.34 1.98 -9.23
CA PRO A 125 -3.52 1.58 -8.48
C PRO A 125 -4.77 1.77 -9.35
N ARG A 126 -5.42 0.68 -9.78
CA ARG A 126 -6.61 0.74 -10.66
C ARG A 126 -7.87 1.03 -9.84
N GLU A 127 -8.61 2.06 -10.24
CA GLU A 127 -10.02 2.31 -9.88
C GLU A 127 -10.83 1.01 -10.01
N VAL A 128 -11.29 0.43 -8.89
CA VAL A 128 -12.18 -0.73 -8.89
C VAL A 128 -13.56 -0.24 -9.33
N LEU A 129 -13.74 -0.09 -10.64
CA LEU A 129 -15.06 -0.04 -11.25
C LEU A 129 -15.05 -0.93 -12.49
N GLN A 130 -15.73 -2.08 -12.36
CA GLN A 130 -16.42 -2.85 -13.41
C GLN A 130 -15.81 -4.09 -14.08
N ASP A 131 -14.66 -4.65 -13.69
CA ASP A 131 -14.15 -5.86 -14.41
C ASP A 131 -13.76 -7.08 -13.54
N GLN A 132 -14.46 -7.31 -12.42
CA GLN A 132 -14.20 -8.47 -11.55
C GLN A 132 -15.36 -9.48 -11.47
N THR A 133 -16.02 -9.77 -12.59
CA THR A 133 -16.93 -10.94 -12.63
C THR A 133 -16.21 -12.23 -13.01
N ASP A 134 -15.01 -12.17 -13.60
CA ASP A 134 -14.37 -13.39 -14.16
C ASP A 134 -13.15 -13.91 -13.37
N GLU A 135 -12.49 -13.10 -12.51
CA GLU A 135 -11.29 -13.55 -11.77
C GLU A 135 -11.56 -14.08 -10.35
N ILE A 136 -12.79 -13.92 -9.84
CA ILE A 136 -13.22 -14.56 -8.57
C ILE A 136 -13.26 -16.10 -8.70
N LEU A 137 -13.30 -16.64 -9.92
CA LEU A 137 -13.32 -18.08 -10.18
C LEU A 137 -11.93 -18.74 -10.26
N ALA A 138 -10.83 -17.97 -10.23
CA ALA A 138 -9.47 -18.50 -10.39
C ALA A 138 -8.57 -18.43 -9.15
N GLY A 139 -9.03 -17.83 -8.04
CA GLY A 139 -8.34 -17.92 -6.74
C GLY A 139 -6.92 -17.33 -6.69
N GLY A 140 -6.56 -16.42 -7.59
CA GLY A 140 -5.30 -15.70 -7.57
C GLY A 140 -5.51 -14.24 -7.17
N ARG A 141 -4.97 -13.81 -6.03
CA ARG A 141 -4.78 -12.38 -5.71
C ARG A 141 -3.36 -12.03 -6.12
N LEU A 142 -3.18 -11.06 -7.03
CA LEU A 142 -1.84 -10.59 -7.42
C LEU A 142 -1.19 -9.91 -6.20
N PRO A 143 0.06 -10.24 -5.83
CA PRO A 143 0.67 -9.82 -4.56
C PRO A 143 0.97 -8.32 -4.41
N HIS A 144 0.62 -7.46 -5.38
CA HIS A 144 1.09 -6.07 -5.39
C HIS A 144 0.05 -5.02 -5.82
N GLN A 145 -1.24 -5.38 -5.92
CA GLN A 145 -2.26 -4.44 -6.35
C GLN A 145 -2.98 -3.82 -5.13
N LEU A 146 -2.89 -2.50 -4.99
CA LEU A 146 -3.60 -1.76 -3.95
C LEU A 146 -5.10 -1.84 -4.22
N ASP A 147 -5.85 -2.49 -3.34
CA ASP A 147 -7.30 -2.61 -3.48
C ASP A 147 -7.98 -1.28 -3.16
N ILE A 148 -8.93 -0.88 -4.01
CA ILE A 148 -9.72 0.34 -3.81
C ILE A 148 -11.07 -0.02 -3.21
N ILE A 149 -11.32 0.51 -2.01
CA ILE A 149 -12.53 0.29 -1.24
C ILE A 149 -13.43 1.51 -1.41
N GLY A 150 -14.57 1.32 -2.07
CA GLY A 150 -15.58 2.35 -2.24
C GLY A 150 -16.33 2.71 -0.94
N PRO A 151 -17.18 3.75 -0.97
CA PRO A 151 -18.03 4.10 0.17
C PRO A 151 -18.96 2.97 0.55
N ASN A 152 -19.21 2.87 1.86
CA ASN A 152 -20.11 1.88 2.48
C ASN A 152 -19.73 0.44 2.17
N GLN A 153 -18.47 0.19 1.82
CA GLN A 153 -17.95 -1.16 1.62
C GLN A 153 -17.29 -1.69 2.88
N MET A 154 -17.41 -2.99 3.05
CA MET A 154 -16.73 -3.74 4.10
C MET A 154 -15.55 -4.47 3.49
N PHE A 155 -14.43 -4.49 4.20
CA PHE A 155 -13.25 -5.23 3.78
C PHE A 155 -12.56 -5.85 4.98
N GLN A 156 -11.79 -6.90 4.73
CA GLN A 156 -10.87 -7.48 5.70
C GLN A 156 -9.45 -7.06 5.31
N ALA A 157 -8.66 -6.71 6.30
CA ALA A 157 -7.24 -6.45 6.14
C ALA A 157 -6.44 -7.29 7.14
N ASN A 158 -5.24 -7.67 6.70
CA ASN A 158 -4.21 -8.29 7.52
C ASN A 158 -3.12 -7.25 7.86
N PRO A 159 -2.36 -7.41 8.96
CA PRO A 159 -1.17 -6.61 9.23
C PRO A 159 -0.24 -6.55 8.01
N GLY A 160 0.22 -5.34 7.69
CA GLY A 160 1.00 -5.00 6.51
C GLY A 160 0.17 -4.65 5.28
N GLU A 161 -1.09 -5.08 5.18
CA GLU A 161 -1.94 -4.76 4.04
C GLU A 161 -2.33 -3.28 4.04
N SER A 162 -2.37 -2.71 2.84
CA SER A 162 -2.84 -1.36 2.57
C SER A 162 -3.96 -1.38 1.55
N VAL A 163 -4.91 -0.46 1.70
CA VAL A 163 -6.02 -0.27 0.78
C VAL A 163 -6.17 1.21 0.47
N ALA A 164 -6.61 1.54 -0.74
CA ALA A 164 -7.05 2.88 -1.07
C ALA A 164 -8.53 3.06 -0.70
N LEU A 165 -8.89 4.22 -0.14
CA LEU A 165 -10.24 4.52 0.32
C LEU A 165 -10.91 5.56 -0.59
N GLY A 166 -11.99 5.15 -1.27
CA GLY A 166 -12.67 5.99 -2.24
C GLY A 166 -11.83 6.14 -3.50
N ARG A 167 -11.27 7.33 -3.74
CA ARG A 167 -10.28 7.53 -4.81
C ARG A 167 -8.88 7.13 -4.31
N VAL A 168 -7.94 6.95 -5.23
CA VAL A 168 -6.54 6.62 -4.92
C VAL A 168 -5.83 7.66 -4.03
N SER A 169 -6.45 8.80 -3.71
CA SER A 169 -5.86 9.84 -2.87
C SER A 169 -5.71 9.48 -1.39
N ARG A 170 -6.46 8.50 -0.86
CA ARG A 170 -6.38 8.11 0.56
C ARG A 170 -5.94 6.67 0.68
N ILE A 171 -4.90 6.41 1.46
CA ILE A 171 -4.38 5.05 1.70
C ILE A 171 -4.48 4.77 3.19
N PHE A 172 -5.09 3.64 3.53
CA PHE A 172 -5.15 3.11 4.89
C PHE A 172 -4.33 1.83 4.98
N SER A 173 -3.54 1.72 6.03
CA SER A 173 -2.73 0.54 6.32
C SER A 173 -3.09 -0.02 7.68
N LEU A 174 -3.28 -1.35 7.75
CA LEU A 174 -3.34 -2.07 9.00
C LEU A 174 -1.93 -2.48 9.39
N ASN A 175 -1.43 -1.97 10.51
CA ASN A 175 -0.04 -2.17 10.92
C ASN A 175 0.11 -3.41 11.80
N ASN A 176 -0.84 -3.63 12.71
CA ASN A 176 -0.81 -4.75 13.65
C ASN A 176 -2.21 -5.00 14.22
N VAL A 177 -2.46 -6.24 14.63
CA VAL A 177 -3.63 -6.63 15.43
C VAL A 177 -3.14 -7.20 16.75
N GLN A 178 -3.51 -6.58 17.86
CA GLN A 178 -2.97 -6.96 19.17
C GLN A 178 -4.01 -6.92 20.27
N ARG A 179 -3.71 -7.65 21.36
CA ARG A 179 -4.49 -7.60 22.59
C ARG A 179 -3.80 -6.69 23.60
N ASN A 180 -4.51 -5.68 24.06
CA ASN A 180 -4.11 -4.88 25.21
C ASN A 180 -4.81 -5.40 26.48
N ALA A 181 -4.06 -5.47 27.58
CA ALA A 181 -4.56 -6.01 28.85
C ALA A 181 -5.80 -5.26 29.40
N ASN A 182 -5.89 -3.95 29.16
CA ASN A 182 -6.96 -3.11 29.70
C ASN A 182 -8.03 -2.76 28.67
N LEU A 183 -7.64 -2.69 27.38
CA LEU A 183 -8.50 -2.21 26.30
C LEU A 183 -9.05 -3.33 25.42
N GLY A 184 -8.59 -4.56 25.60
CA GLY A 184 -8.99 -5.71 24.78
C GLY A 184 -8.33 -5.71 23.39
N PRO A 185 -8.97 -6.37 22.40
CA PRO A 185 -8.51 -6.37 21.01
C PRO A 185 -8.49 -4.95 20.43
N LEU A 186 -7.38 -4.60 19.79
CA LEU A 186 -7.21 -3.33 19.11
C LEU A 186 -6.34 -3.49 17.85
N VAL A 187 -6.56 -2.58 16.90
CA VAL A 187 -5.73 -2.46 15.71
C VAL A 187 -4.75 -1.30 15.88
N HIS A 188 -3.54 -1.46 15.38
CA HIS A 188 -2.60 -0.37 15.10
C HIS A 188 -2.73 -0.02 13.63
N TYR A 189 -2.96 1.23 13.29
CA TYR A 189 -3.21 1.67 11.92
C TYR A 189 -2.42 2.93 11.59
N SER A 190 -2.28 3.20 10.30
CA SER A 190 -1.90 4.50 9.77
C SER A 190 -2.70 4.81 8.52
N TRP A 191 -2.89 6.09 8.21
CA TRP A 191 -3.46 6.51 6.95
C TRP A 191 -2.76 7.76 6.43
N VAL A 192 -2.89 7.97 5.12
CA VAL A 192 -2.43 9.18 4.45
C VAL A 192 -3.47 9.65 3.44
N ASP A 193 -3.71 10.95 3.40
CA ASP A 193 -4.48 11.64 2.37
C ASP A 193 -3.52 12.49 1.54
N MET A 194 -3.22 11.99 0.35
CA MET A 194 -2.37 12.64 -0.63
C MET A 194 -3.00 13.89 -1.23
N ALA A 195 -4.33 14.02 -1.23
CA ALA A 195 -4.95 15.24 -1.73
C ALA A 195 -4.79 16.39 -0.73
N ALA A 196 -4.86 16.10 0.57
CA ALA A 196 -4.70 17.08 1.64
C ALA A 196 -3.24 17.25 2.10
N GLY A 197 -2.35 16.30 1.81
CA GLY A 197 -0.97 16.29 2.33
C GLY A 197 -0.94 16.01 3.84
N THR A 198 -1.84 15.15 4.32
CA THR A 198 -2.00 14.85 5.76
C THR A 198 -1.89 13.37 6.01
N SER A 199 -1.30 12.98 7.13
CA SER A 199 -1.26 11.60 7.59
C SER A 199 -1.46 11.53 9.10
N ASP A 200 -1.97 10.39 9.57
CA ASP A 200 -2.10 10.10 11.00
C ASP A 200 -2.00 8.58 11.25
N GLY A 201 -1.86 8.19 12.51
CA GLY A 201 -1.81 6.79 12.91
C GLY A 201 -2.03 6.63 14.40
N GLY A 202 -2.48 5.44 14.79
CA GLY A 202 -2.80 5.20 16.18
C GLY A 202 -3.43 3.85 16.42
N TYR A 203 -4.17 3.77 17.51
CA TYR A 203 -4.82 2.55 17.95
C TYR A 203 -6.33 2.74 18.00
N ALA A 204 -7.07 1.79 17.44
CA ALA A 204 -8.53 1.77 17.50
C ALA A 204 -9.03 0.45 18.08
N ARG A 205 -10.00 0.55 18.98
CA ARG A 205 -10.75 -0.61 19.46
C ARG A 205 -11.86 -0.97 18.47
N GLN A 206 -12.40 -2.18 18.62
CA GLN A 206 -13.60 -2.56 17.89
C GLN A 206 -14.73 -1.54 18.12
N ALA A 207 -15.43 -1.17 17.05
CA ALA A 207 -16.47 -0.15 16.99
C ALA A 207 -16.01 1.29 17.30
N GLN A 208 -14.71 1.56 17.44
CA GLN A 208 -14.18 2.92 17.56
C GLN A 208 -13.90 3.49 16.16
N PRO A 209 -14.57 4.58 15.74
CA PRO A 209 -14.28 5.22 14.47
C PRO A 209 -12.83 5.74 14.42
N ILE A 210 -12.22 5.55 13.26
CA ILE A 210 -10.94 6.10 12.84
C ILE A 210 -11.27 7.20 11.85
N GLU A 211 -11.05 8.45 12.23
CA GLU A 211 -11.19 9.58 11.33
C GLU A 211 -10.03 9.57 10.32
N VAL A 212 -10.38 9.54 9.04
CA VAL A 212 -9.48 9.57 7.89
C VAL A 212 -9.86 10.80 7.07
N ALA A 213 -9.21 11.92 7.37
CA ALA A 213 -9.56 13.23 6.82
C ALA A 213 -11.04 13.60 7.03
N ASP A 214 -11.85 13.55 5.97
CA ASP A 214 -13.28 13.90 5.94
C ASP A 214 -14.22 12.68 6.01
N CYS A 215 -13.68 11.49 6.23
CA CYS A 215 -14.45 10.26 6.36
C CYS A 215 -13.99 9.42 7.55
N ALA A 216 -14.70 8.31 7.80
CA ALA A 216 -14.35 7.41 8.89
C ALA A 216 -14.25 5.96 8.43
N MET A 217 -13.33 5.25 9.06
CA MET A 217 -13.25 3.80 9.05
C MET A 217 -13.60 3.24 10.42
N THR A 218 -14.41 2.19 10.48
CA THR A 218 -14.74 1.55 11.76
C THR A 218 -14.36 0.07 11.73
N PRO A 219 -13.40 -0.37 12.57
CA PRO A 219 -13.13 -1.80 12.74
C PRO A 219 -14.33 -2.44 13.46
N TYR A 220 -15.07 -3.31 12.80
CA TYR A 220 -16.25 -3.96 13.37
C TYR A 220 -15.98 -5.38 13.87
N ARG A 221 -14.88 -5.99 13.43
CA ARG A 221 -14.39 -7.28 13.93
C ARG A 221 -12.87 -7.25 14.03
N ILE A 222 -12.33 -7.58 15.20
CA ILE A 222 -10.89 -7.69 15.44
C ILE A 222 -10.59 -9.10 15.94
N ASP A 223 -9.81 -9.86 15.16
CA ASP A 223 -9.42 -11.22 15.47
C ASP A 223 -7.91 -11.28 15.75
N VAL A 224 -7.56 -11.35 17.04
CA VAL A 224 -6.15 -11.33 17.47
C VAL A 224 -5.46 -12.66 17.19
N GLU A 225 -6.20 -13.76 17.22
CA GLU A 225 -5.65 -15.10 16.99
C GLU A 225 -5.32 -15.29 15.52
N GLU A 226 -6.24 -14.89 14.64
CA GLU A 226 -6.05 -14.95 13.19
C GLU A 226 -5.24 -13.77 12.63
N GLN A 227 -4.85 -12.81 13.48
CA GLN A 227 -4.16 -11.58 13.06
C GLN A 227 -4.92 -10.86 11.93
N THR A 228 -6.23 -10.70 12.04
CA THR A 228 -7.04 -10.01 11.02
C THR A 228 -7.98 -8.98 11.65
N ALA A 229 -8.34 -7.97 10.86
CA ALA A 229 -9.40 -7.05 11.23
C ALA A 229 -10.29 -6.73 10.04
N SER A 230 -11.59 -6.57 10.31
CA SER A 230 -12.56 -6.19 9.31
C SER A 230 -13.10 -4.80 9.58
N PHE A 231 -13.20 -4.00 8.52
CA PHE A 231 -13.52 -2.59 8.57
C PHE A 231 -14.75 -2.27 7.75
N PHE A 232 -15.53 -1.30 8.23
CA PHE A 232 -16.55 -0.64 7.46
C PHE A 232 -16.04 0.74 7.04
N ASN A 233 -16.00 0.99 5.74
CA ASN A 233 -15.52 2.23 5.15
C ASN A 233 -16.70 3.16 4.84
N THR A 234 -16.65 4.40 5.33
CA THR A 234 -17.61 5.46 4.94
C THR A 234 -17.03 6.46 3.95
N CYS A 235 -15.76 6.31 3.56
CA CYS A 235 -15.09 7.18 2.61
C CYS A 235 -15.72 7.05 1.23
N GLY A 236 -16.47 8.09 0.84
CA GLY A 236 -17.08 8.28 -0.46
C GLY A 236 -16.40 9.36 -1.29
N PRO A 237 -16.93 9.66 -2.49
CA PRO A 237 -16.33 10.62 -3.42
C PRO A 237 -16.09 11.99 -2.78
#